data_AF-A0A137SLI5-F1
#
_entry.id   AF-A0A137SLI5-F1
#
_cell.length_a   1.000
_cell.length_b   1.000
_cell.length_c   1.000
_cell.angle_alpha   90.00
_cell.angle_beta   90.00
_cell.angle_gamma   90.00
#
_symmetry.space_group_name_H-M   'P 1'
#
loop_
_entity.id
_entity.type
_entity.pdbx_description
1 polymer ?
#
loop_
_entity_poly.entity_id
_entity_poly.type
_entity_poly.pdbx_seq_one_letter_code
_entity_poly.pdbx_strand_id
1 'polypeptide(L)'
;MSIVKRNQRKTHAAIIDVDLASDLIDQFADPANRVGKLVPIESSRTESIMDEFDFFKVAMDSDLVQLKKFSHMEDKLEYKAKAIENHQYLDYLRRYQTQGTDHQNMVLAWVVIWLVDLGHWKTAFDFVPLLVTQNQRLPGRFSTQDWPTFLIDQLYDEGAKHLSQGRDAVERSQVIHLFTQFIHLLDTHQWRLSELIGGKLYAMAAKLEQSVFNLGNAYTYGTKATALNDKAGVKKMVREIANTIGKETEL
;
A
#
# COMPACT_ATOMS: atom_id res chain seq x y z
N MET A 1 -31.94 46.56 -1.12
CA MET A 1 -32.14 45.65 -2.27
C MET A 1 -32.12 44.21 -1.76
N SER A 2 -33.07 43.42 -2.28
CA SER A 2 -33.49 42.04 -2.05
C SER A 2 -32.73 41.09 -1.10
N ILE A 3 -33.53 40.50 -0.20
CA ILE A 3 -33.33 39.31 0.63
C ILE A 3 -33.84 38.09 -0.16
N VAL A 4 -33.09 36.97 -0.19
CA VAL A 4 -33.61 35.68 -0.70
C VAL A 4 -33.84 34.71 0.46
N LYS A 5 -35.10 34.32 0.61
CA LYS A 5 -35.68 33.49 1.67
C LYS A 5 -35.50 32.00 1.41
N ARG A 6 -35.27 31.27 2.50
CA ARG A 6 -35.44 29.81 2.64
C ARG A 6 -36.92 29.45 2.51
N ASN A 7 -37.24 28.41 1.73
CA ASN A 7 -38.57 27.81 1.70
C ASN A 7 -38.56 26.48 2.46
N GLN A 8 -39.24 26.47 3.60
CA GLN A 8 -39.77 25.27 4.25
C GLN A 8 -41.28 25.22 3.99
N ARG A 9 -41.82 24.03 3.70
CA ARG A 9 -43.27 23.75 3.78
C ARG A 9 -43.47 22.39 4.48
N LYS A 10 -44.04 22.45 5.69
CA LYS A 10 -44.96 21.49 6.32
C LYS A 10 -46.39 21.95 5.93
N THR A 11 -47.52 21.23 5.91
CA THR A 11 -48.04 19.97 6.51
C THR A 11 -49.46 19.74 5.89
N HIS A 12 -49.98 18.53 5.66
CA HIS A 12 -51.08 17.78 6.36
C HIS A 12 -51.87 17.02 5.24
N ALA A 13 -52.05 15.69 5.22
CA ALA A 13 -52.86 14.76 6.03
C ALA A 13 -54.36 14.67 5.65
N ALA A 14 -54.77 13.52 5.07
CA ALA A 14 -56.09 12.83 5.15
C ALA A 14 -55.99 11.53 4.28
N ILE A 15 -55.84 10.32 4.83
CA ILE A 15 -56.88 9.36 5.28
C ILE A 15 -57.82 8.92 4.15
N ILE A 16 -57.63 7.70 3.63
CA ILE A 16 -58.71 6.71 3.40
C ILE A 16 -58.16 5.32 3.73
N ASP A 17 -58.95 4.64 4.54
CA ASP A 17 -58.86 3.34 5.16
C ASP A 17 -59.75 2.37 4.36
N VAL A 18 -59.26 1.18 3.95
CA VAL A 18 -60.07 -0.04 3.77
C VAL A 18 -59.16 -1.25 3.95
N ASP A 19 -59.31 -1.88 5.12
CA ASP A 19 -59.01 -3.27 5.41
C ASP A 19 -60.20 -4.16 4.98
N LEU A 20 -59.96 -5.33 4.39
CA LEU A 20 -60.87 -6.48 4.52
C LEU A 20 -60.14 -7.81 4.24
N ALA A 21 -60.24 -8.67 5.24
CA ALA A 21 -59.59 -9.95 5.42
C ALA A 21 -60.03 -11.10 4.48
N SER A 22 -59.11 -12.06 4.32
CA SER A 22 -59.24 -13.53 4.44
C SER A 22 -60.51 -14.24 3.92
N ASP A 23 -60.36 -15.17 2.97
CA ASP A 23 -60.40 -16.64 3.22
C ASP A 23 -60.58 -17.50 1.94
N LEU A 24 -60.10 -18.76 2.07
CA LEU A 24 -60.26 -19.97 1.23
C LEU A 24 -59.14 -20.19 0.17
N ILE A 25 -58.05 -20.91 0.45
CA ILE A 25 -57.83 -22.35 0.75
C ILE A 25 -58.09 -23.30 -0.45
N ASP A 26 -57.01 -24.04 -0.76
CA ASP A 26 -56.84 -25.32 -1.46
C ASP A 26 -57.06 -25.46 -2.97
N GLN A 27 -55.94 -25.71 -3.67
CA GLN A 27 -55.71 -27.01 -4.30
C GLN A 27 -54.19 -27.34 -4.42
N PHE A 28 -53.78 -28.32 -3.61
CA PHE A 28 -52.63 -29.23 -3.74
C PHE A 28 -52.46 -29.79 -5.18
N ALA A 29 -51.33 -30.29 -5.70
CA ALA A 29 -49.96 -30.53 -5.25
C ALA A 29 -49.13 -30.93 -6.49
N ASP A 30 -47.82 -30.66 -6.48
CA ASP A 30 -46.82 -31.68 -6.83
C ASP A 30 -45.41 -31.23 -6.35
N PRO A 31 -44.83 -31.83 -5.29
CA PRO A 31 -43.48 -31.52 -4.84
C PRO A 31 -42.53 -32.64 -5.29
N ALA A 32 -42.13 -32.62 -6.55
CA ALA A 32 -41.04 -33.46 -7.01
C ALA A 32 -40.12 -32.67 -7.95
N ASN A 33 -38.87 -32.54 -7.49
CA ASN A 33 -37.70 -32.38 -8.34
C ASN A 33 -37.32 -30.94 -8.78
N ARG A 34 -36.90 -30.11 -7.82
CA ARG A 34 -35.82 -29.14 -8.04
C ARG A 34 -34.98 -28.99 -6.76
N VAL A 35 -34.15 -29.99 -6.46
CA VAL A 35 -32.93 -29.73 -5.68
C VAL A 35 -31.94 -29.05 -6.61
N GLY A 36 -32.18 -27.77 -6.87
CA GLY A 36 -31.15 -26.89 -7.41
C GLY A 36 -30.13 -26.71 -6.31
N LYS A 37 -29.00 -27.41 -6.41
CA LYS A 37 -27.86 -27.26 -5.50
C LYS A 37 -27.43 -25.78 -5.56
N LEU A 38 -27.78 -25.01 -4.53
CA LEU A 38 -27.22 -23.69 -4.29
C LEU A 38 -25.73 -23.89 -3.98
N VAL A 39 -24.90 -23.97 -5.03
CA VAL A 39 -23.46 -23.79 -4.85
C VAL A 39 -23.28 -22.34 -4.40
N PRO A 40 -22.70 -22.08 -3.22
CA PRO A 40 -22.56 -20.71 -2.73
C PRO A 40 -21.70 -19.92 -3.71
N ILE A 41 -22.19 -18.77 -4.16
CA ILE A 41 -21.51 -17.87 -5.10
C ILE A 41 -20.09 -17.49 -4.63
N GLU A 42 -19.82 -17.54 -3.32
CA GLU A 42 -18.49 -17.33 -2.73
C GLU A 42 -17.51 -18.51 -2.95
N SER A 43 -18.01 -19.75 -2.97
CA SER A 43 -17.20 -20.95 -3.24
C SER A 43 -16.67 -20.93 -4.66
N SER A 44 -17.51 -20.60 -5.66
CA SER A 44 -17.08 -20.58 -7.06
C SER A 44 -16.14 -19.42 -7.37
N ARG A 45 -16.29 -18.27 -6.68
CA ARG A 45 -15.36 -17.14 -6.82
C ARG A 45 -13.98 -17.46 -6.23
N THR A 46 -13.96 -18.13 -5.08
CA THR A 46 -12.70 -18.54 -4.42
C THR A 46 -11.97 -19.60 -5.24
N GLU A 47 -12.67 -20.55 -5.84
CA GLU A 47 -12.10 -21.52 -6.79
C GLU A 47 -11.51 -20.80 -8.02
N SER A 48 -12.25 -19.86 -8.61
CA SER A 48 -11.77 -19.09 -9.78
C SER A 48 -10.49 -18.30 -9.53
N ILE A 49 -10.31 -17.70 -8.34
CA ILE A 49 -9.10 -16.93 -8.04
C ILE A 49 -7.91 -17.82 -7.68
N MET A 50 -8.16 -19.02 -7.13
CA MET A 50 -7.12 -20.02 -6.92
C MET A 50 -6.61 -20.57 -8.26
N ASP A 51 -7.52 -20.80 -9.22
CA ASP A 51 -7.13 -21.18 -10.59
C ASP A 51 -6.33 -20.06 -11.28
N GLU A 52 -6.74 -18.80 -11.14
CA GLU A 52 -5.96 -17.65 -11.61
C GLU A 52 -4.58 -17.61 -10.92
N PHE A 53 -4.53 -17.80 -9.60
CA PHE A 53 -3.28 -17.81 -8.85
C PHE A 53 -2.31 -18.88 -9.37
N ASP A 54 -2.78 -20.10 -9.61
CA ASP A 54 -1.93 -21.18 -10.12
C ASP A 54 -1.38 -20.85 -11.51
N PHE A 55 -2.19 -20.24 -12.38
CA PHE A 55 -1.73 -19.74 -13.68
C PHE A 55 -0.63 -18.67 -13.52
N PHE A 56 -0.87 -17.62 -12.73
CA PHE A 56 0.11 -16.54 -12.55
C PHE A 56 1.35 -16.97 -11.79
N LYS A 57 1.23 -17.96 -10.91
CA LYS A 57 2.36 -18.58 -10.23
C LYS A 57 3.30 -19.27 -11.22
N VAL A 58 2.76 -20.05 -12.15
CA VAL A 58 3.56 -20.70 -13.20
C VAL A 58 4.23 -19.66 -14.10
N ALA A 59 3.52 -18.59 -14.46
CA ALA A 59 4.10 -17.48 -15.22
C ALA A 59 5.25 -16.80 -14.46
N MET A 60 5.05 -16.52 -13.17
CA MET A 60 6.07 -15.90 -12.31
C MET A 60 7.30 -16.80 -12.15
N ASP A 61 7.13 -18.09 -11.94
CA ASP A 61 8.24 -19.05 -11.86
C ASP A 61 9.04 -19.08 -13.17
N SER A 62 8.37 -19.06 -14.33
CA SER A 62 9.01 -18.96 -15.64
C SER A 62 9.82 -17.66 -15.79
N ASP A 63 9.25 -16.52 -15.41
CA ASP A 63 9.93 -15.23 -15.45
C ASP A 63 11.15 -15.18 -14.53
N LEU A 64 11.06 -15.75 -13.33
CA LEU A 64 12.18 -15.83 -12.40
C LEU A 64 13.31 -16.70 -12.94
N VAL A 65 13.01 -17.78 -13.66
CA VAL A 65 14.01 -18.60 -14.36
C VAL A 65 14.64 -17.81 -15.50
N GLN A 66 13.85 -17.07 -16.28
CA GLN A 66 14.37 -16.26 -17.37
C GLN A 66 15.26 -15.12 -16.86
N LEU A 67 14.90 -14.47 -15.75
CA LEU A 67 15.68 -13.41 -15.11
C LEU A 67 17.10 -13.86 -14.71
N LYS A 68 17.27 -15.14 -14.35
CA LYS A 68 18.59 -15.71 -14.02
C LYS A 68 19.53 -15.80 -15.23
N LYS A 69 19.00 -15.75 -16.45
CA LYS A 69 19.80 -15.84 -17.69
C LYS A 69 20.45 -14.51 -18.09
N PHE A 70 19.94 -13.39 -17.59
CA PHE A 70 20.53 -12.09 -17.86
C PHE A 70 21.74 -11.81 -16.95
N SER A 71 22.81 -11.28 -17.53
CA SER A 71 24.02 -10.91 -16.80
C SER A 71 23.98 -9.46 -16.33
N HIS A 72 23.47 -8.54 -17.15
CA HIS A 72 23.45 -7.12 -16.85
C HIS A 72 22.19 -6.71 -16.07
N MET A 73 22.35 -5.71 -15.19
CA MET A 73 21.24 -5.21 -14.40
C MET A 73 20.17 -4.54 -15.27
N GLU A 74 20.59 -3.79 -16.30
CA GLU A 74 19.68 -3.09 -17.22
C GLU A 74 18.76 -4.06 -17.96
N ASP A 75 19.30 -5.17 -18.49
CA ASP A 75 18.50 -6.23 -19.13
C ASP A 75 17.47 -6.84 -18.18
N LYS A 76 17.84 -7.01 -16.90
CA LYS A 76 16.92 -7.53 -15.87
C LYS A 76 15.78 -6.55 -15.59
N LEU A 77 16.08 -5.26 -15.53
CA LEU A 77 15.06 -4.24 -15.32
C LEU A 77 14.12 -4.16 -16.53
N GLU A 78 14.67 -4.13 -17.75
CA GLU A 78 13.86 -4.15 -18.97
C GLU A 78 12.95 -5.39 -19.04
N TYR A 79 13.48 -6.57 -18.68
CA TYR A 79 12.67 -7.78 -18.64
C TYR A 79 11.54 -7.70 -17.60
N LYS A 80 11.81 -7.24 -16.37
CA LYS A 80 10.77 -7.10 -15.34
C LYS A 80 9.62 -6.20 -15.80
N ALA A 81 9.93 -5.07 -16.44
CA ALA A 81 8.93 -4.15 -16.96
C ALA A 81 8.05 -4.85 -18.01
N LYS A 82 8.68 -5.50 -19.00
CA LYS A 82 7.95 -6.26 -20.04
C LYS A 82 7.13 -7.41 -19.47
N ALA A 83 7.65 -8.13 -18.48
CA ALA A 83 6.95 -9.26 -17.86
C ALA A 83 5.69 -8.79 -17.11
N ILE A 84 5.76 -7.66 -16.38
CA ILE A 84 4.60 -7.07 -15.70
C ILE A 84 3.47 -6.77 -16.69
N GLU A 85 3.81 -6.21 -17.85
CA GLU A 85 2.85 -5.87 -18.90
C GLU A 85 2.32 -7.12 -19.62
N ASN A 86 3.22 -7.97 -20.13
CA ASN A 86 2.87 -9.13 -20.94
C ASN A 86 2.00 -10.16 -20.19
N HIS A 87 2.31 -10.39 -18.91
CA HIS A 87 1.56 -11.30 -18.07
C HIS A 87 0.44 -10.60 -17.29
N GLN A 88 0.18 -9.30 -17.52
CA GLN A 88 -0.90 -8.55 -16.86
C GLN A 88 -0.94 -8.73 -15.34
N TYR A 89 0.23 -8.79 -14.68
CA TYR A 89 0.31 -9.10 -13.26
C TYR A 89 -0.47 -8.09 -12.41
N LEU A 90 -0.44 -6.81 -12.78
CA LEU A 90 -1.17 -5.78 -12.04
C LEU A 90 -2.69 -5.98 -12.10
N ASP A 91 -3.23 -6.38 -13.25
CA ASP A 91 -4.68 -6.62 -13.40
C ASP A 91 -5.13 -7.78 -12.50
N TYR A 92 -4.33 -8.86 -12.47
CA TYR A 92 -4.55 -9.97 -11.56
C TYR A 92 -4.51 -9.53 -10.09
N LEU A 93 -3.47 -8.80 -9.68
CA LEU A 93 -3.31 -8.38 -8.29
C LEU A 93 -4.40 -7.41 -7.83
N ARG A 94 -4.95 -6.57 -8.73
CA ARG A 94 -6.11 -5.73 -8.43
C ARG A 94 -7.38 -6.55 -8.24
N ARG A 95 -7.59 -7.61 -9.02
CA ARG A 95 -8.70 -8.56 -8.79
C ARG A 95 -8.52 -9.28 -7.46
N TYR A 96 -7.33 -9.80 -7.18
CA TYR A 96 -6.98 -10.43 -5.91
C TYR A 96 -7.27 -9.50 -4.71
N GLN A 97 -6.83 -8.24 -4.78
CA GLN A 97 -7.09 -7.21 -3.76
C GLN A 97 -8.59 -6.96 -3.55
N THR A 98 -9.39 -6.94 -4.62
CA THR A 98 -10.82 -6.61 -4.56
C THR A 98 -11.68 -7.76 -4.04
N GLN A 99 -11.27 -9.01 -4.28
CA GLN A 99 -12.03 -10.19 -3.88
C GLN A 99 -11.90 -10.53 -2.38
N GLY A 100 -10.91 -9.96 -1.70
CA GLY A 100 -10.74 -10.14 -0.25
C GLY A 100 -10.23 -11.52 0.16
N THR A 101 -9.73 -12.33 -0.79
CA THR A 101 -9.13 -13.64 -0.52
C THR A 101 -7.85 -13.47 0.28
N ASP A 102 -7.68 -14.27 1.33
CA ASP A 102 -6.51 -14.25 2.21
C ASP A 102 -5.69 -15.56 2.05
N HIS A 103 -4.76 -15.55 1.10
CA HIS A 103 -3.81 -16.65 0.92
C HIS A 103 -2.41 -16.12 0.59
N GLN A 104 -1.38 -16.92 0.83
CA GLN A 104 -0.01 -16.52 0.49
C GLN A 104 0.17 -16.44 -1.02
N ASN A 105 0.40 -15.23 -1.53
CA ASN A 105 0.44 -14.95 -2.95
C ASN A 105 1.86 -14.53 -3.36
N MET A 106 2.64 -15.49 -3.87
CA MET A 106 4.01 -15.23 -4.27
C MET A 106 4.12 -14.25 -5.46
N VAL A 107 3.09 -14.17 -6.30
CA VAL A 107 3.04 -13.24 -7.43
C VAL A 107 2.96 -11.81 -6.89
N LEU A 108 2.11 -11.57 -5.89
CA LEU A 108 2.02 -10.28 -5.20
C LEU A 108 3.38 -9.85 -4.64
N ALA A 109 4.05 -10.77 -3.92
CA ALA A 109 5.35 -10.50 -3.33
C ALA A 109 6.39 -10.09 -4.40
N TRP A 110 6.51 -10.88 -5.47
CA TRP A 110 7.50 -10.62 -6.52
C TRP A 110 7.20 -9.36 -7.33
N VAL A 111 5.93 -9.10 -7.66
CA VAL A 111 5.56 -7.91 -8.41
C VAL A 111 5.84 -6.65 -7.60
N VAL A 112 5.55 -6.62 -6.29
CA VAL A 112 5.91 -5.46 -5.45
C VAL A 112 7.42 -5.23 -5.41
N ILE A 113 8.22 -6.30 -5.29
CA ILE A 113 9.68 -6.20 -5.37
C ILE A 113 10.11 -5.61 -6.72
N TRP A 114 9.54 -6.08 -7.83
CA TRP A 114 9.90 -5.58 -9.15
C TRP A 114 9.46 -4.14 -9.39
N LEU A 115 8.29 -3.75 -8.88
CA LEU A 115 7.85 -2.35 -8.92
C LEU A 115 8.84 -1.44 -8.20
N VAL A 116 9.36 -1.88 -7.04
CA VAL A 116 10.40 -1.16 -6.31
C VAL A 116 11.71 -1.11 -7.11
N ASP A 117 12.17 -2.25 -7.65
CA ASP A 117 13.38 -2.32 -8.47
C ASP A 117 13.33 -1.37 -9.70
N LEU A 118 12.12 -1.19 -10.26
CA LEU A 118 11.85 -0.32 -11.41
C LEU A 118 11.56 1.15 -11.02
N GLY A 119 11.50 1.46 -9.73
CA GLY A 119 11.14 2.80 -9.24
C GLY A 119 9.66 3.17 -9.35
N HIS A 120 8.77 2.21 -9.63
CA HIS A 120 7.30 2.37 -9.63
C HIS A 120 6.72 2.36 -8.20
N TRP A 121 7.28 3.18 -7.33
CA TRP A 121 6.99 3.23 -5.90
C TRP A 121 5.53 3.47 -5.55
N LYS A 122 4.87 4.39 -6.25
CA LYS A 122 3.45 4.69 -5.99
C LYS A 122 2.58 3.44 -6.16
N THR A 123 2.79 2.70 -7.25
CA THR A 123 2.06 1.45 -7.50
C THR A 123 2.43 0.37 -6.48
N ALA A 124 3.70 0.29 -6.08
CA ALA A 124 4.12 -0.63 -5.02
C ALA A 124 3.39 -0.32 -3.70
N PHE A 125 3.29 0.96 -3.33
CA PHE A 125 2.62 1.43 -2.11
C PHE A 125 1.14 1.08 -2.04
N ASP A 126 0.43 1.05 -3.17
CA ASP A 126 -0.98 0.63 -3.24
C ASP A 126 -1.21 -0.81 -2.74
N PHE A 127 -0.19 -1.66 -2.79
CA PHE A 127 -0.25 -3.06 -2.36
C PHE A 127 0.29 -3.31 -0.95
N VAL A 128 0.98 -2.34 -0.34
CA VAL A 128 1.58 -2.51 1.00
C VAL A 128 0.54 -2.84 2.08
N PRO A 129 -0.64 -2.19 2.11
CA PRO A 129 -1.66 -2.57 3.08
C PRO A 129 -2.09 -4.03 2.96
N LEU A 130 -2.19 -4.55 1.73
CA LEU A 130 -2.53 -5.94 1.48
C LEU A 130 -1.42 -6.88 1.97
N LEU A 131 -0.17 -6.57 1.62
CA LEU A 131 1.01 -7.33 2.05
C LEU A 131 1.11 -7.47 3.58
N VAL A 132 0.93 -6.35 4.29
CA VAL A 132 1.05 -6.31 5.75
C VAL A 132 -0.16 -6.96 6.42
N THR A 133 -1.38 -6.65 5.98
CA THR A 133 -2.61 -7.16 6.61
C THR A 133 -2.73 -8.68 6.49
N GLN A 134 -2.32 -9.24 5.35
CA GLN A 134 -2.36 -10.69 5.12
C GLN A 134 -1.07 -11.42 5.55
N ASN A 135 -0.13 -10.70 6.19
CA ASN A 135 1.16 -11.24 6.60
C ASN A 135 1.85 -12.04 5.46
N GLN A 136 1.87 -11.45 4.26
CA GLN A 136 2.47 -12.05 3.08
C GLN A 136 3.95 -12.28 3.32
N ARG A 137 4.49 -13.42 2.88
CA ARG A 137 5.90 -13.74 3.08
C ARG A 137 6.77 -13.10 2.00
N LEU A 138 7.88 -12.50 2.42
CA LEU A 138 8.98 -12.19 1.51
C LEU A 138 9.55 -13.50 0.92
N PRO A 139 10.02 -13.49 -0.35
CA PRO A 139 10.67 -14.64 -0.94
C PRO A 139 11.90 -15.08 -0.13
N GLY A 140 12.16 -16.40 -0.04
CA GLY A 140 13.19 -16.95 0.85
C GLY A 140 14.65 -16.53 0.57
N ARG A 141 14.89 -15.76 -0.51
CA ARG A 141 16.21 -15.16 -0.78
C ARG A 141 16.51 -13.90 0.06
N PHE A 142 15.48 -13.31 0.67
CA PHE A 142 15.62 -12.12 1.51
C PHE A 142 15.78 -12.53 2.97
N SER A 143 16.72 -11.91 3.67
CA SER A 143 16.92 -12.13 5.11
C SER A 143 15.87 -11.41 5.96
N THR A 144 15.32 -10.31 5.46
CA THR A 144 14.21 -9.57 6.08
C THR A 144 12.93 -10.38 5.98
N GLN A 145 12.14 -10.41 7.06
CA GLN A 145 10.90 -11.19 7.12
C GLN A 145 9.64 -10.32 7.05
N ASP A 146 9.73 -9.01 7.27
CA ASP A 146 8.60 -8.10 7.26
C ASP A 146 8.67 -7.07 6.12
N TRP A 147 7.52 -6.83 5.49
CA TRP A 147 7.39 -5.90 4.37
C TRP A 147 7.74 -4.45 4.71
N PRO A 148 7.34 -3.88 5.85
CA PRO A 148 7.69 -2.51 6.19
C PRO A 148 9.21 -2.32 6.27
N THR A 149 9.94 -3.23 6.93
CA THR A 149 11.41 -3.16 7.00
C THR A 149 12.04 -3.28 5.62
N PHE A 150 11.60 -4.24 4.79
CA PHE A 150 12.11 -4.38 3.43
C PHE A 150 11.94 -3.09 2.62
N LEU A 151 10.75 -2.50 2.64
CA LEU A 151 10.47 -1.28 1.89
C LEU A 151 11.22 -0.07 2.43
N ILE A 152 11.40 0.04 3.76
CA ILE A 152 12.21 1.10 4.37
C ILE A 152 13.67 0.98 3.96
N ASP A 153 14.21 -0.25 3.88
CA ASP A 153 15.57 -0.45 3.42
C ASP A 153 15.75 0.00 1.96
N GLN A 154 14.84 -0.40 1.07
CA GLN A 154 14.89 0.02 -0.33
C GLN A 154 14.70 1.54 -0.48
N LEU A 155 13.77 2.12 0.30
CA LEU A 155 13.49 3.56 0.26
C LEU A 155 14.66 4.38 0.82
N TYR A 156 15.36 3.86 1.82
CA TYR A 156 16.58 4.47 2.34
C TYR A 156 17.68 4.53 1.27
N ASP A 157 17.88 3.44 0.53
CA ASP A 157 18.87 3.40 -0.56
C ASP A 157 18.51 4.39 -1.67
N GLU A 158 17.24 4.50 -2.04
CA GLU A 158 16.76 5.52 -2.99
C GLU A 158 16.97 6.94 -2.46
N GLY A 159 16.67 7.19 -1.18
CA GLY A 159 16.95 8.45 -0.49
C GLY A 159 18.43 8.83 -0.51
N ALA A 160 19.30 7.88 -0.16
CA ALA A 160 20.75 8.07 -0.14
C ALA A 160 21.31 8.38 -1.53
N LYS A 161 20.83 7.69 -2.57
CA LYS A 161 21.17 7.93 -3.97
C LYS A 161 20.90 9.37 -4.38
N HIS A 162 19.66 9.88 -4.21
CA HIS A 162 19.33 11.27 -4.55
C HIS A 162 20.10 12.28 -3.70
N LEU A 163 20.23 12.03 -2.40
CA LEU A 163 20.96 12.93 -1.50
C LEU A 163 22.44 13.07 -1.92
N SER A 164 23.08 11.98 -2.33
CA SER A 164 24.47 11.98 -2.81
C SER A 164 24.69 12.77 -4.10
N GLN A 165 23.64 12.95 -4.91
CA GLN A 165 23.66 13.72 -6.16
C GLN A 165 23.44 15.22 -5.92
N GLY A 166 23.09 15.60 -4.69
CA GLY A 166 22.92 16.99 -4.26
C GLY A 166 21.47 17.48 -4.31
N ARG A 167 21.27 18.70 -3.81
CA ARG A 167 19.96 19.33 -3.63
C ARG A 167 19.11 19.32 -4.90
N ASP A 168 19.68 19.68 -6.03
CA ASP A 168 18.97 19.74 -7.31
C ASP A 168 18.37 18.40 -7.73
N ALA A 169 19.04 17.28 -7.42
CA ALA A 169 18.53 15.94 -7.70
C ALA A 169 17.35 15.63 -6.78
N VAL A 170 17.46 15.96 -5.49
CA VAL A 170 16.37 15.80 -4.51
C VAL A 170 15.14 16.60 -4.93
N GLU A 171 15.29 17.89 -5.25
CA GLU A 171 14.19 18.80 -5.63
C GLU A 171 13.47 18.39 -6.91
N ARG A 172 14.21 17.85 -7.90
CA ARG A 172 13.61 17.41 -9.18
C ARG A 172 13.03 16.00 -9.11
N SER A 173 13.40 15.22 -8.09
CA SER A 173 12.88 13.88 -7.87
C SER A 173 11.55 13.89 -7.09
N GLN A 174 10.96 12.71 -6.94
CA GLN A 174 9.80 12.50 -6.05
C GLN A 174 10.22 11.94 -4.68
N VAL A 175 11.51 11.90 -4.35
CA VAL A 175 12.01 11.09 -3.21
C VAL A 175 11.43 11.53 -1.86
N ILE A 176 11.36 12.84 -1.56
CA ILE A 176 10.73 13.34 -0.32
C ILE A 176 9.26 12.93 -0.24
N HIS A 177 8.55 12.95 -1.37
CA HIS A 177 7.16 12.54 -1.43
C HIS A 177 7.00 11.05 -1.14
N LEU A 178 7.91 10.19 -1.60
CA LEU A 178 7.89 8.77 -1.29
C LEU A 178 8.03 8.50 0.23
N PHE A 179 8.97 9.18 0.90
CA PHE A 179 9.11 9.10 2.36
C PHE A 179 7.84 9.58 3.08
N THR A 180 7.28 10.71 2.66
CA THR A 180 6.07 11.26 3.26
C THR A 180 4.86 10.33 3.08
N GLN A 181 4.69 9.77 1.87
CA GLN A 181 3.63 8.79 1.60
C GLN A 181 3.77 7.54 2.47
N PHE A 182 4.98 6.99 2.57
CA PHE A 182 5.20 5.78 3.36
C PHE A 182 4.99 6.01 4.86
N ILE A 183 5.43 7.16 5.39
CA ILE A 183 5.14 7.58 6.76
C ILE A 183 3.62 7.70 6.98
N HIS A 184 2.90 8.29 6.03
CA HIS A 184 1.45 8.37 6.11
C HIS A 184 0.77 6.99 6.12
N LEU A 185 1.26 6.02 5.33
CA LEU A 185 0.77 4.64 5.37
C LEU A 185 1.00 3.99 6.74
N LEU A 186 2.21 4.15 7.30
CA LEU A 186 2.54 3.65 8.64
C LEU A 186 1.59 4.21 9.71
N ASP A 187 1.38 5.52 9.69
CA ASP A 187 0.51 6.20 10.66
C ASP A 187 -0.98 5.83 10.44
N THR A 188 -1.43 5.70 9.19
CA THR A 188 -2.82 5.35 8.85
C THR A 188 -3.17 3.94 9.29
N HIS A 189 -2.27 2.98 9.07
CA HIS A 189 -2.50 1.59 9.41
C HIS A 189 -1.93 1.17 10.77
N GLN A 190 -1.33 2.11 11.51
CA GLN A 190 -0.77 1.89 12.86
C GLN A 190 0.26 0.75 12.90
N TRP A 191 1.05 0.60 11.83
CA TRP A 191 2.08 -0.45 11.77
C TRP A 191 3.21 -0.15 12.74
N ARG A 192 3.57 -1.13 13.56
CA ARG A 192 4.68 -1.01 14.50
C ARG A 192 6.00 -1.32 13.80
N LEU A 193 6.96 -0.42 13.94
CA LEU A 193 8.34 -0.62 13.52
C LEU A 193 9.22 -0.85 14.74
N SER A 194 10.32 -1.58 14.55
CA SER A 194 11.39 -1.57 15.54
C SER A 194 12.03 -0.18 15.61
N GLU A 195 12.61 0.13 16.77
CA GLU A 195 13.33 1.38 17.03
C GLU A 195 14.39 1.67 15.96
N LEU A 196 15.16 0.65 15.58
CA LEU A 196 16.21 0.76 14.57
C LEU A 196 15.65 1.15 13.20
N ILE A 197 14.60 0.45 12.76
CA ILE A 197 14.02 0.65 11.42
C ILE A 197 13.23 1.96 11.34
N GLY A 198 12.46 2.29 12.39
CA GLY A 198 11.79 3.59 12.50
C GLY A 198 12.80 4.74 12.51
N GLY A 199 13.86 4.62 13.32
CA GLY A 199 14.96 5.59 13.36
C GLY A 199 15.60 5.80 11.99
N LYS A 200 15.87 4.72 11.24
CA LYS A 200 16.42 4.77 9.87
C LYS A 200 15.51 5.54 8.90
N LEU A 201 14.21 5.24 8.89
CA LEU A 201 13.22 5.92 8.04
C LEU A 201 13.17 7.42 8.31
N TYR A 202 12.94 7.81 9.57
CA TYR A 202 12.78 9.21 9.93
C TYR A 202 14.08 10.01 9.80
N ALA A 203 15.24 9.39 10.04
CA ALA A 203 16.53 10.05 9.85
C ALA A 203 16.79 10.40 8.37
N MET A 204 16.46 9.50 7.44
CA MET A 204 16.62 9.78 6.01
C MET A 204 15.61 10.84 5.54
N ALA A 205 14.34 10.75 5.96
CA ALA A 205 13.35 11.79 5.67
C ALA A 205 13.82 13.17 6.15
N ALA A 206 14.39 13.25 7.36
CA ALA A 206 14.93 14.49 7.91
C ALA A 206 16.10 15.06 7.08
N LYS A 207 17.03 14.21 6.64
CA LYS A 207 18.18 14.61 5.81
C LYS A 207 17.74 15.12 4.44
N LEU A 208 16.76 14.45 3.82
CA LEU A 208 16.21 14.89 2.53
C LEU A 208 15.54 16.27 2.66
N GLU A 209 14.68 16.45 3.66
CA GLU A 209 14.02 17.74 3.93
C GLU A 209 15.04 18.85 4.26
N GLN A 210 16.09 18.53 5.03
CA GLN A 210 17.16 19.48 5.32
C GLN A 210 17.89 19.91 4.04
N SER A 211 18.16 18.97 3.13
CA SER A 211 18.91 19.23 1.89
C SER A 211 18.22 20.25 0.98
N VAL A 212 16.89 20.38 1.09
CA VAL A 212 16.06 21.36 0.36
C VAL A 212 15.63 22.54 1.24
N PHE A 213 16.29 22.72 2.39
CA PHE A 213 16.05 23.78 3.37
C PHE A 213 14.63 23.81 3.96
N ASN A 214 13.92 22.68 3.93
CA ASN A 214 12.65 22.54 4.65
C ASN A 214 12.91 22.21 6.13
N LEU A 215 13.41 23.22 6.85
CA LEU A 215 13.89 23.08 8.22
C LEU A 215 12.79 22.64 9.20
N GLY A 216 11.52 22.99 8.95
CA GLY A 216 10.39 22.58 9.78
C GLY A 216 10.16 21.07 9.75
N ASN A 217 10.08 20.49 8.55
CA ASN A 217 9.92 19.03 8.39
C ASN A 217 11.19 18.29 8.81
N ALA A 218 12.37 18.82 8.46
CA ALA A 218 13.65 18.24 8.87
C ALA A 218 13.77 18.13 10.40
N TYR A 219 13.39 19.17 11.14
CA TYR A 219 13.34 19.14 12.60
C TYR A 219 12.33 18.11 13.12
N THR A 220 11.13 18.06 12.53
CA THR A 220 10.04 17.16 12.95
C THR A 220 10.45 15.70 12.80
N TYR A 221 10.92 15.31 11.61
CA TYR A 221 11.35 13.94 11.36
C TYR A 221 12.63 13.61 12.12
N GLY A 222 13.59 14.54 12.22
CA GLY A 222 14.84 14.29 12.94
C GLY A 222 14.64 14.09 14.45
N THR A 223 13.69 14.82 15.05
CA THR A 223 13.29 14.62 16.44
C THR A 223 12.64 13.25 16.64
N LYS A 224 11.71 12.85 15.76
CA LYS A 224 11.09 11.51 15.80
C LYS A 224 12.12 10.40 15.62
N ALA A 225 13.09 10.58 14.72
CA ALA A 225 14.19 9.64 14.52
C ALA A 225 15.04 9.46 15.78
N THR A 226 15.42 10.56 16.43
CA THR A 226 16.26 10.55 17.65
C THR A 226 15.50 9.99 18.85
N ALA A 227 14.18 10.24 18.95
CA ALA A 227 13.33 9.68 19.99
C ALA A 227 13.14 8.16 19.84
N LEU A 228 13.07 7.65 18.61
CA LEU A 228 12.98 6.21 18.34
C LEU A 228 14.34 5.52 18.50
N ASN A 229 15.42 6.17 18.08
CA ASN A 229 16.77 5.62 18.13
C ASN A 229 17.78 6.77 18.25
N ASP A 230 18.37 6.92 19.43
CA ASP A 230 19.36 7.97 19.72
C ASP A 230 20.63 7.88 18.84
N LYS A 231 20.89 6.70 18.27
CA LYS A 231 21.98 6.40 17.34
C LYS A 231 21.59 6.54 15.86
N ALA A 232 20.41 7.10 15.54
CA ALA A 232 19.98 7.34 14.16
C ALA A 232 20.85 8.38 13.40
N GLY A 233 21.78 9.05 14.08
CA GLY A 233 22.83 9.86 13.45
C GLY A 233 22.40 11.26 13.00
N VAL A 234 21.25 11.76 13.47
CA VAL A 234 20.71 13.09 13.13
C VAL A 234 20.65 14.05 14.32
N LYS A 235 21.15 13.65 15.49
CA LYS A 235 21.06 14.44 16.73
C LYS A 235 21.67 15.83 16.62
N LYS A 236 22.90 15.93 16.09
CA LYS A 236 23.60 17.21 15.87
C LYS A 236 22.84 18.10 14.89
N MET A 237 22.40 17.53 13.77
CA MET A 237 21.61 18.20 12.74
C MET A 237 20.33 18.80 13.33
N VAL A 238 19.60 18.06 14.16
CA VAL A 238 18.37 18.54 14.80
C VAL A 238 18.63 19.73 15.71
N ARG A 239 19.71 19.70 16.52
CA ARG A 239 20.09 20.84 17.39
C ARG A 239 20.42 22.10 16.60
N GLU A 240 21.18 21.95 15.52
CA GLU A 240 21.54 23.06 14.64
C GLU A 240 20.28 23.67 14.00
N ILE A 241 19.39 22.83 13.48
CA ILE A 241 18.12 23.28 12.90
C ILE A 241 17.27 23.99 13.96
N ALA A 242 17.16 23.43 15.18
CA ALA A 242 16.38 24.02 16.28
C ALA A 242 16.83 25.45 16.58
N ASN A 243 18.14 25.67 16.67
CA ASN A 243 18.73 27.00 16.85
C ASN A 243 18.39 27.92 15.67
N THR A 244 18.49 27.44 14.43
CA THR A 244 18.18 28.23 13.24
C THR A 244 16.71 28.67 13.18
N ILE A 245 15.78 27.81 13.59
CA ILE A 245 14.34 28.11 13.53
C ILE A 245 13.76 28.63 14.85
N GLY A 246 14.60 28.89 15.86
CA GLY A 246 14.18 29.42 17.15
C GLY A 246 13.33 28.46 17.99
N LYS A 247 13.55 27.14 17.88
CA LYS A 247 12.90 26.13 18.72
C LYS A 247 13.83 25.66 19.84
N GLU A 248 13.28 25.52 21.04
CA GLU A 248 13.97 24.81 22.12
C GLU A 248 14.04 23.31 21.81
N THR A 249 15.12 22.66 22.22
CA THR A 249 15.33 21.22 22.01
C THR A 249 16.05 20.61 23.21
N GLU A 250 15.53 19.51 23.73
CA GLU A 250 16.10 18.79 24.87
C GLU A 250 17.09 17.68 24.45
N LEU A 251 17.24 17.47 23.13
CA LEU A 251 18.12 16.44 22.58
C LEU A 251 19.57 16.70 22.94
#